data_AF-A0A933PU03-F1
#
_entry.id   AF-A0A933PU03-F1
#
_cell.length_a   1.000
_cell.length_b   1.000
_cell.length_c   1.000
_cell.angle_alpha   90.00
_cell.angle_beta   90.00
_cell.angle_gamma   90.00
#
_symmetry.space_group_name_H-M   'P 1'
#
loop_
_entity.id
_entity.type
_entity.pdbx_description
1 polymer ?
#
loop_
_entity_poly.entity_id
_entity_poly.type
_entity_poly.pdbx_seq_one_letter_code
_entity_poly.pdbx_strand_id
1 'polypeptide(L)'
;MEPKKTTMTLAGREFSFVNAPISSYATGSIVASLGDTVVMANTSISEGGKEGAEFFPMVVDYEENMYAAGKIKGSRFIKREGRPSENAILISRLIDRPIRPLFPKGTTNEVQIICSVLSADMSIDPATTAMNAASMGLLLSGAPFEGPIGAVRIGYFNDELIVNPTYEQCDEGKLNLVVAGTMDAITMVESAANEVTEELLLQAFELAHKNIKEICKFQLDYAKQFEIKKIKATIVKPEEGLVKKVKDIITVDMINGVKGKTKKEVKEKVHALEDILFEKFAAEIESEKVKKSTFSEILNNILEKNMRKNILEKSERLDGRQLDEIRPINIFLDVLPRTHGSAIFQRGETTALTITTLGGPGDAQIIDTMDRDKTKRYMHHYHFPPYATGEIKMLRGPGRREIGHGDLAERALIPMLPSQEEFPYTMWLVSEIVKCNGS
;
A
#
# COMPACT_ATOMS: atom_id res chain seq x y z
N MET A 1 -6.90 -21.09 -23.96
CA MET A 1 -6.22 -20.29 -25.00
C MET A 1 -4.87 -20.92 -25.26
N GLU A 2 -4.38 -20.93 -26.50
CA GLU A 2 -3.01 -21.38 -26.77
C GLU A 2 -2.00 -20.44 -26.07
N PRO A 3 -0.87 -20.98 -25.57
CA PRO A 3 0.16 -20.17 -24.91
C PRO A 3 0.87 -19.29 -25.95
N LYS A 4 0.79 -17.98 -25.77
CA LYS A 4 1.54 -16.98 -26.54
C LYS A 4 2.59 -16.35 -25.62
N LYS A 5 3.84 -16.30 -26.05
CA LYS A 5 4.92 -15.60 -25.35
C LYS A 5 5.21 -14.26 -26.02
N THR A 6 5.43 -13.22 -25.22
CA THR A 6 6.03 -11.96 -25.68
C THR A 6 7.26 -11.64 -24.84
N THR A 7 8.25 -10.98 -25.42
CA THR A 7 9.54 -10.69 -24.77
C THR A 7 10.00 -9.27 -25.09
N MET A 8 10.65 -8.63 -24.11
CA MET A 8 11.44 -7.40 -24.25
C MET A 8 12.73 -7.51 -23.43
N THR A 9 13.68 -6.60 -23.65
CA THR A 9 14.84 -6.44 -22.76
C THR A 9 14.53 -5.38 -21.72
N LEU A 10 14.68 -5.71 -20.43
CA LEU A 10 14.51 -4.78 -19.31
C LEU A 10 15.75 -4.86 -18.41
N ALA A 11 16.45 -3.73 -18.23
CA ALA A 11 17.67 -3.66 -17.42
C ALA A 11 18.70 -4.75 -17.78
N GLY A 12 18.93 -4.96 -19.09
CA GLY A 12 19.87 -5.95 -19.62
C GLY A 12 19.43 -7.41 -19.49
N ARG A 13 18.23 -7.69 -18.97
CA ARG A 13 17.68 -9.04 -18.80
C ARG A 13 16.51 -9.29 -19.72
N GLU A 14 16.26 -10.55 -20.06
CA GLU A 14 15.04 -10.95 -20.76
C GLU A 14 13.84 -10.76 -19.81
N PHE A 15 12.88 -9.94 -20.22
CA PHE A 15 11.59 -9.79 -19.55
C PHE A 15 10.48 -10.31 -20.46
N SER A 16 9.65 -11.22 -19.97
CA SER A 16 8.64 -11.87 -20.80
C SER A 16 7.32 -12.12 -20.07
N PHE A 17 6.26 -12.22 -20.87
CA PHE A 17 4.93 -12.64 -20.45
C PHE A 17 4.47 -13.84 -21.25
N VAL A 18 3.86 -14.81 -20.57
CA VAL A 18 3.20 -15.98 -21.17
C VAL A 18 1.81 -16.11 -20.59
N ASN A 19 0.77 -16.09 -21.43
CA ASN A 19 -0.61 -16.30 -20.98
C ASN A 19 -0.83 -17.78 -20.66
N ALA A 20 -1.40 -18.02 -19.47
CA ALA A 20 -1.94 -19.31 -19.03
C ALA A 20 -1.25 -20.55 -19.64
N PRO A 21 0.07 -20.77 -19.43
CA PRO A 21 0.73 -22.00 -19.90
C PRO A 21 0.18 -23.24 -19.18
N ILE A 22 -0.51 -23.04 -18.05
CA ILE A 22 -1.23 -24.04 -17.27
C ILE A 22 -2.69 -23.59 -17.20
N SER A 23 -3.66 -24.46 -17.49
CA SER A 23 -5.07 -24.09 -17.49
C SER A 23 -5.52 -23.64 -16.10
N SER A 24 -6.05 -22.43 -16.00
CA SER A 24 -6.56 -21.82 -14.78
C SER A 24 -8.03 -21.44 -14.98
N TYR A 25 -8.82 -21.53 -13.91
CA TYR A 25 -10.20 -21.01 -13.87
C TYR A 25 -10.24 -19.51 -13.53
N ALA A 26 -9.09 -18.90 -13.23
CA ALA A 26 -8.99 -17.46 -13.02
C ALA A 26 -9.43 -16.69 -14.28
N THR A 27 -10.04 -15.53 -14.10
CA THR A 27 -10.48 -14.70 -15.23
C THR A 27 -9.29 -14.16 -16.03
N GLY A 28 -8.16 -13.91 -15.37
CA GLY A 28 -6.88 -13.62 -16.01
C GLY A 28 -5.75 -14.44 -15.38
N SER A 29 -4.86 -14.99 -16.22
CA SER A 29 -3.70 -15.77 -15.76
C SER A 29 -2.48 -15.49 -16.62
N ILE A 30 -1.38 -15.09 -15.99
CA ILE A 30 -0.13 -14.76 -16.66
C ILE A 30 1.06 -15.32 -15.88
N VAL A 31 2.08 -15.77 -16.61
CA VAL A 31 3.41 -16.04 -16.07
C VAL A 31 4.34 -14.96 -16.60
N ALA A 32 4.90 -14.17 -15.69
CA ALA A 32 5.92 -13.18 -16.00
C ALA A 32 7.30 -13.72 -15.60
N SER A 33 8.31 -13.46 -16.43
CA SER A 33 9.70 -13.83 -16.13
C SER A 33 10.62 -12.63 -16.32
N LEU A 34 11.55 -12.41 -15.40
CA LEU A 34 12.66 -11.46 -15.53
C LEU A 34 13.95 -12.22 -15.23
N GLY A 35 14.72 -12.55 -16.26
CA GLY A 35 15.78 -13.57 -16.13
C GLY A 35 15.19 -14.91 -15.66
N ASP A 36 15.78 -15.50 -14.62
CA ASP A 36 15.36 -16.79 -14.07
C ASP A 36 14.29 -16.67 -12.95
N THR A 37 13.90 -15.44 -12.62
CA THR A 37 12.78 -15.18 -11.70
C THR A 37 11.46 -15.28 -12.45
N VAL A 38 10.61 -16.22 -12.03
CA VAL A 38 9.31 -16.52 -12.66
C VAL A 38 8.19 -16.36 -11.64
N VAL A 39 7.20 -15.54 -11.96
CA VAL A 39 6.02 -15.28 -11.11
C VAL A 39 4.75 -15.55 -11.90
N MET A 40 3.86 -16.37 -11.34
CA MET A 40 2.52 -16.59 -11.86
C MET A 40 1.53 -15.70 -11.14
N ALA A 41 0.81 -14.86 -11.88
CA ALA A 41 -0.27 -14.04 -11.36
C ALA A 41 -1.63 -14.56 -11.87
N ASN A 42 -2.50 -14.95 -10.95
CA ASN A 42 -3.88 -15.31 -11.21
C ASN A 42 -4.80 -14.22 -10.67
N THR A 43 -5.64 -13.68 -11.52
CA THR A 43 -6.61 -12.63 -11.21
C THR A 43 -8.02 -13.16 -11.41
N SER A 44 -8.86 -12.97 -10.42
CA SER A 44 -10.27 -13.33 -10.43
C SER A 44 -11.11 -12.11 -10.09
N ILE A 45 -12.19 -11.91 -10.83
CA ILE A 45 -13.18 -10.85 -10.57
C ILE A 45 -14.60 -11.42 -10.71
N SER A 46 -15.47 -11.05 -9.77
CA SER A 46 -16.89 -11.43 -9.82
C SER A 46 -17.65 -10.67 -10.91
N GLU A 47 -18.63 -11.32 -11.57
CA GLU A 47 -19.46 -10.64 -12.58
C GLU A 47 -20.37 -9.57 -11.97
N GLY A 48 -20.84 -9.76 -10.74
CA GLY A 48 -21.65 -8.82 -9.97
C GLY A 48 -20.93 -8.25 -8.74
N GLY A 49 -21.53 -7.23 -8.14
CA GLY A 49 -21.05 -6.64 -6.88
C GLY A 49 -21.33 -7.51 -5.68
N LYS A 50 -20.45 -7.47 -4.68
CA LYS A 50 -20.66 -8.12 -3.39
C LYS A 50 -21.80 -7.44 -2.64
N GLU A 51 -22.77 -8.23 -2.22
CA GLU A 51 -23.90 -7.73 -1.43
C GLU A 51 -23.40 -7.16 -0.09
N GLY A 52 -23.87 -5.96 0.26
CA GLY A 52 -23.48 -5.28 1.49
C GLY A 52 -22.04 -4.75 1.54
N ALA A 53 -21.31 -4.73 0.41
CA ALA A 53 -19.98 -4.14 0.39
C ALA A 53 -20.03 -2.61 0.56
N GLU A 54 -19.49 -2.13 1.68
CA GLU A 54 -19.33 -0.70 1.98
C GLU A 54 -18.01 -0.12 1.44
N PHE A 55 -17.08 -0.99 1.02
CA PHE A 55 -15.79 -0.62 0.45
C PHE A 55 -15.41 -1.58 -0.67
N PHE A 56 -14.47 -1.17 -1.53
CA PHE A 56 -13.99 -1.98 -2.65
C PHE A 56 -13.29 -3.27 -2.17
N PRO A 57 -13.89 -4.46 -2.36
CA PRO A 57 -13.38 -5.71 -1.81
C PRO A 57 -12.31 -6.32 -2.73
N MET A 58 -11.14 -5.67 -2.75
CA MET A 58 -9.95 -6.16 -3.44
C MET A 58 -8.93 -6.73 -2.46
N VAL A 59 -8.50 -7.96 -2.73
CA VAL A 59 -7.46 -8.67 -1.98
C VAL A 59 -6.31 -9.02 -2.91
N VAL A 60 -5.09 -8.76 -2.44
CA VAL A 60 -3.86 -9.13 -3.13
C VAL A 60 -3.04 -10.00 -2.19
N ASP A 61 -2.60 -11.15 -2.70
CA ASP A 61 -1.75 -12.09 -1.99
C ASP A 61 -0.51 -12.39 -2.83
N TYR A 62 0.66 -12.20 -2.24
CA TYR A 62 1.92 -12.63 -2.79
C TYR A 62 2.42 -13.85 -2.00
N GLU A 63 2.72 -14.93 -2.71
CA GLU A 63 3.12 -16.21 -2.13
C GLU A 63 4.58 -16.52 -2.46
N GLU A 64 5.39 -16.51 -1.42
CA GLU A 64 6.76 -17.01 -1.43
C GLU A 64 6.74 -18.54 -1.30
N ASN A 65 7.27 -19.23 -2.30
CA ASN A 65 7.36 -20.67 -2.29
C ASN A 65 8.81 -21.10 -2.11
N MET A 66 9.11 -21.91 -1.08
CA MET A 66 10.49 -22.32 -0.79
C MET A 66 11.12 -23.10 -1.95
N TYR A 67 10.31 -23.85 -2.69
CA TYR A 67 10.75 -24.57 -3.88
C TYR A 67 11.26 -23.65 -5.00
N ALA A 68 10.81 -22.39 -5.05
CA ALA A 68 11.26 -21.43 -6.06
C ALA A 68 12.75 -21.10 -5.92
N ALA A 69 13.29 -21.22 -4.70
CA ALA A 69 14.71 -21.09 -4.40
C ALA A 69 15.41 -22.45 -4.22
N GLY A 70 14.74 -23.56 -4.50
CA GLY A 70 15.25 -24.91 -4.24
C GLY A 70 15.48 -25.23 -2.76
N LYS A 71 14.84 -24.49 -1.84
CA LYS A 71 15.01 -24.63 -0.39
C LYS A 71 13.94 -25.55 0.21
N ILE A 72 14.32 -26.26 1.28
CA ILE A 72 13.38 -26.94 2.19
C ILE A 72 13.48 -26.25 3.54
N LYS A 73 12.34 -25.89 4.15
CA LYS A 73 12.32 -25.27 5.49
C LYS A 73 13.16 -26.05 6.50
N GLY A 74 13.85 -25.30 7.35
CA GLY A 74 14.70 -25.85 8.39
C GLY A 74 13.99 -26.88 9.27
N SER A 75 14.75 -27.85 9.80
CA SER A 75 14.25 -28.99 10.59
C SER A 75 13.46 -28.63 11.84
N ARG A 76 13.62 -27.39 12.34
CA ARG A 76 12.90 -26.83 13.49
C ARG A 76 11.47 -26.40 13.18
N PHE A 77 11.09 -26.33 11.90
CA PHE A 77 9.79 -25.84 11.46
C PHE A 77 8.98 -26.92 10.76
N ILE A 78 7.66 -26.74 10.72
CA ILE A 78 6.79 -27.56 9.86
C ILE A 78 7.26 -27.37 8.41
N LYS A 79 7.54 -28.48 7.71
CA LYS A 79 7.97 -28.53 6.31
C LYS A 79 6.82 -28.20 5.34
N ARG A 80 6.15 -27.07 5.58
CA ARG A 80 5.05 -26.52 4.80
C ARG A 80 5.03 -25.00 4.94
N GLU A 81 4.67 -24.31 3.88
CA GLU A 81 4.37 -22.89 3.88
C GLU A 81 3.25 -22.61 4.91
N GLY A 82 3.45 -21.57 5.73
CA GLY A 82 2.58 -21.24 6.85
C GLY A 82 1.85 -19.94 6.59
N ARG A 83 1.76 -19.10 7.62
CA ARG A 83 1.34 -17.70 7.41
C ARG A 83 2.36 -16.98 6.51
N PRO A 84 1.90 -15.99 5.71
CA PRO A 84 2.81 -15.16 4.91
C PRO A 84 3.89 -14.50 5.77
N SER A 85 5.10 -14.40 5.22
CA SER A 85 6.21 -13.65 5.82
C SER A 85 5.91 -12.14 5.82
N GLU A 86 6.66 -11.35 6.61
CA GLU A 86 6.56 -9.89 6.55
C GLU A 86 6.86 -9.37 5.13
N ASN A 87 7.90 -9.91 4.50
CA ASN A 87 8.26 -9.55 3.12
C ASN A 87 7.13 -9.85 2.14
N ALA A 88 6.50 -11.02 2.23
CA ALA A 88 5.36 -11.36 1.40
C ALA A 88 4.15 -10.41 1.59
N ILE A 89 3.90 -9.98 2.83
CA ILE A 89 2.87 -8.98 3.15
C ILE A 89 3.24 -7.61 2.57
N LEU A 90 4.50 -7.20 2.65
CA LEU A 90 5.01 -5.95 2.08
C LEU A 90 4.88 -5.95 0.55
N ILE A 91 5.25 -7.04 -0.12
CA ILE A 91 5.10 -7.18 -1.57
C ILE A 91 3.62 -7.21 -1.98
N SER A 92 2.76 -7.89 -1.22
CA SER A 92 1.31 -7.85 -1.44
C SER A 92 0.78 -6.40 -1.40
N ARG A 93 1.28 -5.58 -0.49
CA ARG A 93 0.94 -4.15 -0.39
C ARG A 93 1.54 -3.31 -1.52
N LEU A 94 2.77 -3.61 -1.94
CA LEU A 94 3.41 -2.96 -3.09
C LEU A 94 2.60 -3.20 -4.37
N ILE A 95 2.01 -4.38 -4.55
CA ILE A 95 1.13 -4.68 -5.68
C ILE A 95 -0.23 -3.97 -5.54
N ASP A 96 -0.85 -4.02 -4.35
CA ASP A 96 -2.18 -3.45 -4.09
C ASP A 96 -2.24 -1.91 -4.28
N ARG A 97 -1.28 -1.18 -3.71
CA ARG A 97 -1.26 0.29 -3.68
C ARG A 97 -1.39 0.98 -5.05
N PRO A 98 -0.62 0.62 -6.09
CA PRO A 98 -0.69 1.28 -7.41
C PRO A 98 -1.91 0.86 -8.23
N ILE A 99 -2.47 -0.34 -8.03
CA ILE A 99 -3.61 -0.83 -8.83
C ILE A 99 -4.97 -0.42 -8.24
N ARG A 100 -5.09 -0.32 -6.91
CA ARG A 100 -6.36 0.00 -6.23
C ARG A 100 -7.02 1.31 -6.70
N PRO A 101 -6.27 2.41 -6.89
CA PRO A 101 -6.86 3.68 -7.33
C PRO A 101 -7.31 3.67 -8.79
N LEU A 102 -6.88 2.69 -9.59
CA LEU A 102 -7.19 2.58 -11.02
C LEU A 102 -8.51 1.81 -11.28
N PHE A 103 -9.23 1.42 -10.22
CA PHE A 103 -10.60 0.94 -10.35
C PHE A 103 -11.58 2.12 -10.20
N PRO A 104 -12.70 2.12 -10.96
CA PRO A 104 -13.74 3.12 -10.81
C PRO A 104 -14.19 3.31 -9.35
N LYS A 105 -14.35 4.57 -8.92
CA LYS A 105 -14.79 4.87 -7.55
C LYS A 105 -16.16 4.23 -7.28
N GLY A 106 -16.22 3.47 -6.18
CA GLY A 106 -17.44 2.79 -5.72
C GLY A 106 -17.64 1.38 -6.28
N THR A 107 -16.65 0.80 -6.97
CA THR A 107 -16.69 -0.61 -7.40
C THR A 107 -16.90 -1.54 -6.20
N THR A 108 -17.88 -2.44 -6.33
CA THR A 108 -18.21 -3.45 -5.30
C THR A 108 -17.94 -4.89 -5.77
N ASN A 109 -17.47 -5.10 -7.00
CA ASN A 109 -17.01 -6.42 -7.45
C ASN A 109 -15.90 -6.95 -6.54
N GLU A 110 -15.93 -8.24 -6.22
CA GLU A 110 -14.84 -8.91 -5.54
C GLU A 110 -13.70 -9.13 -6.52
N VAL A 111 -12.49 -8.72 -6.13
CA VAL A 111 -11.28 -8.89 -6.92
C VAL A 111 -10.24 -9.59 -6.06
N GLN A 112 -9.71 -10.70 -6.55
CA GLN A 112 -8.61 -11.42 -5.91
C GLN A 112 -7.45 -11.55 -6.89
N ILE A 113 -6.26 -11.17 -6.45
CA ILE A 113 -5.03 -11.29 -7.22
C ILE A 113 -4.04 -12.10 -6.38
N ILE A 114 -3.60 -13.24 -6.91
CA ILE A 114 -2.62 -14.11 -6.26
C ILE A 114 -1.38 -14.17 -7.14
N CYS A 115 -0.25 -13.74 -6.60
CA CYS A 115 1.06 -13.78 -7.26
C CYS A 115 1.94 -14.83 -6.57
N SER A 116 2.09 -16.00 -7.18
CA SER A 116 2.91 -17.09 -6.65
C SER A 116 4.26 -17.11 -7.36
N VAL A 117 5.35 -17.07 -6.60
CA VAL A 117 6.70 -17.20 -7.16
C VAL A 117 6.98 -18.66 -7.47
N LEU A 118 7.34 -18.96 -8.72
CA LEU A 118 7.60 -20.32 -9.19
C LEU A 118 9.09 -20.63 -9.28
N SER A 119 9.91 -19.62 -9.59
CA SER A 119 11.37 -19.70 -9.68
C SER A 119 11.96 -18.37 -9.23
N ALA A 120 13.06 -18.39 -8.50
CA ALA A 120 13.77 -17.20 -8.07
C ALA A 120 15.24 -17.29 -8.51
N ASP A 121 15.71 -16.27 -9.25
CA ASP A 121 17.11 -16.12 -9.68
C ASP A 121 18.06 -15.95 -8.47
N MET A 122 17.54 -15.49 -7.34
CA MET A 122 18.29 -15.13 -6.12
C MET A 122 19.28 -13.97 -6.31
N SER A 123 19.49 -13.45 -7.53
CA SER A 123 20.26 -12.22 -7.77
C SER A 123 19.42 -10.94 -7.67
N ILE A 124 18.13 -11.01 -7.99
CA ILE A 124 17.20 -9.88 -8.04
C ILE A 124 15.90 -10.15 -7.26
N ASP A 125 15.31 -9.07 -6.75
CA ASP A 125 14.05 -9.10 -6.01
C ASP A 125 12.84 -9.38 -6.94
N PRO A 126 12.01 -10.42 -6.67
CA PRO A 126 10.85 -10.74 -7.50
C PRO A 126 9.69 -9.75 -7.45
N ALA A 127 9.70 -8.77 -6.54
CA ALA A 127 8.57 -7.87 -6.30
C ALA A 127 8.12 -7.11 -7.56
N THR A 128 9.06 -6.55 -8.34
CA THR A 128 8.71 -5.78 -9.55
C THR A 128 8.15 -6.70 -10.65
N THR A 129 8.68 -7.91 -10.78
CA THR A 129 8.14 -8.95 -11.67
C THR A 129 6.70 -9.30 -11.26
N ALA A 130 6.43 -9.47 -9.97
CA ALA A 130 5.10 -9.75 -9.45
C ALA A 130 4.10 -8.59 -9.68
N MET A 131 4.54 -7.34 -9.50
CA MET A 131 3.71 -6.16 -9.79
C MET A 131 3.34 -6.06 -11.27
N ASN A 132 4.31 -6.29 -12.17
CA ASN A 132 4.05 -6.29 -13.61
C ASN A 132 3.16 -7.50 -14.03
N ALA A 133 3.33 -8.66 -13.38
CA ALA A 133 2.47 -9.82 -13.58
C ALA A 133 1.02 -9.55 -13.15
N ALA A 134 0.81 -8.95 -11.97
CA ALA A 134 -0.51 -8.57 -11.49
C ALA A 134 -1.22 -7.59 -12.44
N SER A 135 -0.49 -6.58 -12.94
CA SER A 135 -1.01 -5.63 -13.93
C SER A 135 -1.47 -6.32 -15.22
N MET A 136 -0.63 -7.21 -15.78
CA MET A 136 -0.98 -7.94 -16.99
C MET A 136 -2.14 -8.92 -16.76
N GLY A 137 -2.16 -9.60 -15.60
CA GLY A 137 -3.25 -10.48 -15.18
C GLY A 137 -4.59 -9.75 -15.09
N LEU A 138 -4.60 -8.53 -14.53
CA LEU A 138 -5.76 -7.65 -14.50
C LEU A 138 -6.22 -7.25 -15.89
N LEU A 139 -5.31 -6.87 -16.80
CA LEU A 139 -5.69 -6.56 -18.18
C LEU A 139 -6.39 -7.73 -18.87
N LEU A 140 -5.82 -8.93 -18.76
CA LEU A 140 -6.38 -10.14 -19.37
C LEU A 140 -7.68 -10.60 -18.72
N SER A 141 -7.89 -10.28 -17.44
CA SER A 141 -9.12 -10.62 -16.71
C SER A 141 -10.37 -9.90 -17.23
N GLY A 142 -10.19 -8.81 -18.00
CA GLY A 142 -11.29 -7.96 -18.43
C GLY A 142 -11.87 -7.09 -17.33
N ALA A 143 -11.25 -7.04 -16.15
CA ALA A 143 -11.65 -6.17 -15.05
C ALA A 143 -11.77 -4.69 -15.49
N PRO A 144 -12.66 -3.90 -14.85
CA PRO A 144 -12.78 -2.46 -15.09
C PRO A 144 -11.60 -1.74 -14.45
N PHE A 145 -10.43 -1.88 -15.07
CA PHE A 145 -9.13 -1.43 -14.58
C PHE A 145 -8.53 -0.41 -15.56
N GLU A 146 -8.28 0.80 -15.08
CA GLU A 146 -7.71 1.94 -15.82
C GLU A 146 -6.17 1.90 -15.85
N GLY A 147 -5.60 0.70 -15.97
CA GLY A 147 -4.16 0.48 -16.16
C GLY A 147 -3.77 0.32 -17.63
N PRO A 148 -2.62 -0.31 -17.93
CA PRO A 148 -1.73 -1.03 -17.01
C PRO A 148 -0.88 -0.10 -16.15
N ILE A 149 -0.28 -0.70 -15.12
CA ILE A 149 0.90 -0.14 -14.45
C ILE A 149 2.16 -0.83 -14.92
N GLY A 150 3.27 -0.09 -14.97
CA GLY A 150 4.62 -0.63 -14.98
C GLY A 150 5.25 -0.44 -13.60
N ALA A 151 6.16 -1.33 -13.24
CA ALA A 151 6.91 -1.27 -12.00
C ALA A 151 8.38 -1.60 -12.23
N VAL A 152 9.27 -0.81 -11.63
CA VAL A 152 10.72 -1.00 -11.64
C VAL A 152 11.32 -0.66 -10.27
N ARG A 153 12.50 -1.20 -10.00
CA ARG A 153 13.32 -0.81 -8.85
C ARG A 153 14.49 0.02 -9.35
N ILE A 154 14.81 1.12 -8.68
CA ILE A 154 15.96 1.95 -8.96
C ILE A 154 16.92 1.88 -7.78
N GLY A 155 18.18 1.55 -8.07
CA GLY A 155 19.29 1.60 -7.14
C GLY A 155 20.22 2.78 -7.41
N TYR A 156 21.03 3.15 -6.43
CA TYR A 156 22.16 4.05 -6.63
C TYR A 156 23.42 3.44 -6.05
N PHE A 157 24.35 3.04 -6.93
CA PHE A 157 25.56 2.28 -6.59
C PHE A 157 26.70 2.73 -7.49
N ASN A 158 27.91 2.88 -6.94
CA ASN A 158 29.09 3.43 -7.66
C ASN A 158 28.79 4.73 -8.42
N ASP A 159 28.07 5.64 -7.76
CA ASP A 159 27.65 6.94 -8.28
C ASP A 159 26.73 6.90 -9.53
N GLU A 160 26.15 5.74 -9.84
CA GLU A 160 25.25 5.55 -10.98
C GLU A 160 23.86 5.07 -10.56
N LEU A 161 22.81 5.56 -11.25
CA LEU A 161 21.45 5.05 -11.11
C LEU A 161 21.27 3.77 -11.94
N ILE A 162 20.81 2.70 -11.29
CA ILE A 162 20.68 1.37 -11.89
C ILE A 162 19.21 0.94 -11.87
N VAL A 163 18.69 0.46 -13.02
CA VAL A 163 17.35 -0.13 -13.11
C VAL A 163 17.41 -1.61 -12.75
N ASN A 164 16.46 -2.07 -11.93
CA ASN A 164 16.37 -3.42 -11.36
C ASN A 164 17.75 -3.92 -10.86
N PRO A 165 18.35 -3.22 -9.88
CA PRO A 165 19.63 -3.61 -9.29
C PRO A 165 19.56 -5.00 -8.65
N THR A 166 20.72 -5.65 -8.53
CA THR A 166 20.85 -6.87 -7.74
C THR A 166 20.69 -6.57 -6.25
N TYR A 167 20.48 -7.61 -5.44
CA TYR A 167 20.47 -7.46 -3.98
C TYR A 167 21.77 -6.85 -3.45
N GLU A 168 22.93 -7.26 -3.98
CA GLU A 168 24.25 -6.74 -3.58
C GLU A 168 24.36 -5.24 -3.88
N GLN A 169 23.95 -4.81 -5.08
CA GLN A 169 23.91 -3.40 -5.46
C GLN A 169 22.93 -2.58 -4.60
N CYS A 170 21.85 -3.20 -4.10
CA CYS A 170 20.94 -2.55 -3.15
C CYS A 170 21.53 -2.45 -1.74
N ASP A 171 22.17 -3.51 -1.26
CA ASP A 171 22.71 -3.62 0.09
C ASP A 171 23.95 -2.71 0.27
N GLU A 172 24.77 -2.55 -0.78
CA GLU A 172 25.94 -1.65 -0.80
C GLU A 172 25.62 -0.24 -1.33
N GLY A 173 24.47 -0.07 -1.98
CA GLY A 173 24.04 1.19 -2.57
C GLY A 173 23.46 2.19 -1.56
N LYS A 174 23.26 3.44 -2.00
CA LYS A 174 22.63 4.49 -1.19
C LYS A 174 21.15 4.69 -1.45
N LEU A 175 20.60 4.04 -2.48
CA LEU A 175 19.18 4.15 -2.84
C LEU A 175 18.63 2.77 -3.19
N ASN A 176 17.44 2.47 -2.68
CA ASN A 176 16.63 1.33 -3.05
C ASN A 176 15.17 1.78 -3.16
N LEU A 177 14.73 2.02 -4.40
CA LEU A 177 13.50 2.72 -4.71
C LEU A 177 12.61 1.86 -5.61
N VAL A 178 11.46 1.41 -5.13
CA VAL A 178 10.44 0.76 -5.97
C VAL A 178 9.43 1.81 -6.43
N VAL A 179 9.26 1.92 -7.74
CA VAL A 179 8.35 2.88 -8.36
C VAL A 179 7.36 2.13 -9.24
N ALA A 180 6.09 2.49 -9.13
CA ALA A 180 5.04 2.04 -10.04
C ALA A 180 4.18 3.21 -10.53
N GLY A 181 3.67 3.08 -11.74
CA GLY A 181 2.88 4.12 -12.38
C GLY A 181 2.24 3.67 -13.68
N THR A 182 1.39 4.52 -14.23
CA THR A 182 0.83 4.38 -15.57
C THR A 182 1.74 5.05 -16.60
N MET A 183 1.32 5.05 -17.87
CA MET A 183 2.01 5.82 -18.91
C MET A 183 2.07 7.32 -18.62
N ASP A 184 1.10 7.84 -17.87
CA ASP A 184 0.95 9.29 -17.65
C ASP A 184 1.58 9.75 -16.34
N ALA A 185 1.49 8.94 -15.27
CA ALA A 185 1.90 9.37 -13.94
C ALA A 185 2.43 8.23 -13.07
N ILE A 186 3.33 8.58 -12.15
CA ILE A 186 3.74 7.73 -11.03
C ILE A 186 2.57 7.66 -10.03
N THR A 187 2.19 6.46 -9.62
CA THR A 187 1.06 6.23 -8.69
C THR A 187 1.53 5.74 -7.32
N MET A 188 2.72 5.13 -7.23
CA MET A 188 3.24 4.60 -5.98
C MET A 188 4.77 4.65 -5.96
N VAL A 189 5.30 5.04 -4.80
CA VAL A 189 6.73 5.02 -4.49
C VAL A 189 6.91 4.38 -3.12
N GLU A 190 7.92 3.50 -3.02
CA GLU A 190 8.44 2.96 -1.77
C GLU A 190 9.97 3.04 -1.81
N SER A 191 10.59 3.63 -0.78
CA SER A 191 12.02 3.94 -0.80
C SER A 191 12.72 3.62 0.51
N ALA A 192 13.94 3.11 0.42
CA ALA A 192 14.96 3.20 1.46
C ALA A 192 16.16 3.95 0.86
N ALA A 193 16.71 4.91 1.58
CA ALA A 193 17.84 5.70 1.09
C ALA A 193 18.76 6.14 2.22
N ASN A 194 20.05 6.23 1.94
CA ASN A 194 21.08 6.72 2.84
C ASN A 194 21.43 8.17 2.46
N GLU A 195 20.65 9.12 3.02
CA GLU A 195 20.87 10.57 2.91
C GLU A 195 21.13 11.06 1.47
N VAL A 196 20.33 10.56 0.51
CA VAL A 196 20.37 11.02 -0.88
C VAL A 196 19.71 12.39 -1.04
N THR A 197 20.25 13.20 -1.93
CA THR A 197 19.70 14.52 -2.29
C THR A 197 18.36 14.40 -3.02
N GLU A 198 17.51 15.42 -2.88
CA GLU A 198 16.24 15.53 -3.60
C GLU A 198 16.44 15.51 -5.12
N GLU A 199 17.50 16.13 -5.65
CA GLU A 199 17.80 16.13 -7.09
C GLU A 199 18.04 14.71 -7.62
N LEU A 200 18.80 13.90 -6.88
CA LEU A 200 19.03 12.49 -7.23
C LEU A 200 17.72 11.67 -7.21
N LEU A 201 16.82 11.95 -6.26
CA LEU A 201 15.51 11.30 -6.22
C LEU A 201 14.66 11.67 -7.44
N LEU A 202 14.67 12.93 -7.87
CA LEU A 202 13.98 13.37 -9.08
C LEU A 202 14.53 12.65 -10.33
N GLN A 203 15.85 12.55 -10.47
CA GLN A 203 16.49 11.79 -11.55
C GLN A 203 16.10 10.31 -11.51
N ALA A 204 16.03 9.71 -10.31
CA ALA A 204 15.57 8.33 -10.14
C ALA A 204 14.09 8.15 -10.57
N PHE A 205 13.21 9.11 -10.28
CA PHE A 205 11.83 9.09 -10.73
C PHE A 205 11.69 9.22 -12.24
N GLU A 206 12.48 10.08 -12.88
CA GLU A 206 12.50 10.21 -14.34
C GLU A 206 12.95 8.92 -15.03
N LEU A 207 14.04 8.32 -14.53
CA LEU A 207 14.55 7.04 -15.03
C LEU A 207 13.53 5.92 -14.84
N ALA A 208 12.87 5.87 -13.67
CA ALA A 208 11.82 4.91 -13.40
C ALA A 208 10.63 5.09 -14.36
N HIS A 209 10.11 6.31 -14.49
CA HIS A 209 8.93 6.57 -15.31
C HIS A 209 9.16 6.29 -16.79
N LYS A 210 10.38 6.55 -17.29
CA LYS A 210 10.77 6.15 -18.66
C LYS A 210 10.59 4.64 -18.89
N ASN A 211 11.13 3.81 -18.01
CA ASN A 211 11.00 2.34 -18.12
C ASN A 211 9.55 1.88 -17.89
N ILE A 212 8.83 2.51 -16.98
CA ILE A 212 7.41 2.23 -16.72
C ILE A 212 6.57 2.42 -18.00
N LYS A 213 6.79 3.52 -18.75
CA LYS A 213 6.09 3.75 -20.03
C LYS A 213 6.34 2.64 -21.05
N GLU A 214 7.58 2.17 -21.15
CA GLU A 214 7.95 1.07 -22.04
C GLU A 214 7.25 -0.24 -21.63
N ILE A 215 7.24 -0.56 -20.33
CA ILE A 215 6.56 -1.74 -19.78
C ILE A 215 5.03 -1.66 -19.98
N CYS A 216 4.41 -0.50 -19.75
CA CYS A 216 2.99 -0.30 -19.99
C CYS A 216 2.64 -0.52 -21.48
N LYS A 217 3.43 0.05 -22.39
CA LYS A 217 3.25 -0.14 -23.83
C LYS A 217 3.38 -1.62 -24.21
N PHE A 218 4.40 -2.30 -23.68
CA PHE A 218 4.61 -3.74 -23.90
C PHE A 218 3.41 -4.58 -23.45
N GLN A 219 2.83 -4.29 -22.28
CA GLN A 219 1.61 -4.94 -21.79
C GLN A 219 0.40 -4.68 -22.71
N LEU A 220 0.19 -3.43 -23.13
CA LEU A 220 -0.91 -3.06 -24.03
C LEU A 220 -0.80 -3.75 -25.40
N ASP A 221 0.40 -3.79 -25.98
CA ASP A 221 0.64 -4.44 -27.27
C ASP A 221 0.44 -5.96 -27.19
N TYR A 222 0.77 -6.57 -26.05
CA TYR A 222 0.47 -7.97 -25.81
C TYR A 222 -1.03 -8.24 -25.59
N ALA A 223 -1.72 -7.38 -24.83
CA ALA A 223 -3.16 -7.51 -24.57
C ALA A 223 -4.00 -7.49 -25.87
N LYS A 224 -3.57 -6.75 -26.90
CA LYS A 224 -4.22 -6.70 -28.23
C LYS A 224 -4.26 -8.05 -28.95
N GLN A 225 -3.45 -9.03 -28.55
CA GLN A 225 -3.41 -10.36 -29.16
C GLN A 225 -4.52 -11.30 -28.66
N PHE A 226 -5.35 -10.83 -27.73
CA PHE A 226 -6.39 -11.61 -27.07
C PHE A 226 -7.75 -10.94 -27.20
N GLU A 227 -8.80 -11.76 -27.35
CA GLU A 227 -10.17 -11.29 -27.25
C GLU A 227 -10.58 -11.29 -25.77
N ILE A 228 -10.55 -10.11 -25.15
CA ILE A 228 -10.80 -9.94 -23.71
C ILE A 228 -12.26 -9.55 -23.49
N LYS A 229 -13.04 -10.46 -22.87
CA LYS A 229 -14.41 -10.16 -22.43
C LYS A 229 -14.38 -9.16 -21.27
N LYS A 230 -14.80 -7.92 -21.52
CA LYS A 230 -14.86 -6.87 -20.49
C LYS A 230 -15.95 -7.17 -19.46
N ILE A 231 -15.58 -7.04 -18.19
CA ILE A 231 -16.48 -7.10 -17.03
C ILE A 231 -16.81 -5.66 -16.63
N LYS A 232 -18.10 -5.37 -16.50
CA LYS A 232 -18.55 -4.04 -16.09
C LYS A 232 -18.40 -3.88 -14.58
N ALA A 233 -17.95 -2.70 -14.15
CA ALA A 233 -17.97 -2.36 -12.74
C ALA A 233 -19.42 -2.30 -12.25
N THR A 234 -19.73 -3.08 -11.21
CA THR A 234 -20.91 -2.85 -10.38
C THR A 234 -20.54 -1.74 -9.41
N ILE A 235 -21.23 -0.60 -9.53
CA ILE A 235 -20.99 0.57 -8.71
C ILE A 235 -22.28 0.91 -7.98
N VAL A 236 -22.19 1.06 -6.66
CA VAL A 236 -23.28 1.63 -5.87
C VAL A 236 -23.04 3.13 -5.78
N LYS A 237 -23.93 3.92 -6.38
CA LYS A 237 -23.93 5.38 -6.24
C LYS A 237 -25.26 5.83 -5.64
N PRO A 238 -25.27 6.84 -4.77
CA PRO A 238 -26.52 7.45 -4.34
C PRO A 238 -27.29 8.03 -5.52
N GLU A 239 -28.63 7.95 -5.47
CA GLU A 239 -29.49 8.53 -6.50
C GLU A 239 -29.26 10.04 -6.65
N GLU A 240 -29.13 10.54 -7.89
CA GLU A 240 -28.84 11.97 -8.14
C GLU A 240 -29.88 12.90 -7.54
N GLY A 241 -31.16 12.49 -7.55
CA GLY A 241 -32.25 13.23 -6.92
C GLY A 241 -32.06 13.39 -5.41
N LEU A 242 -31.62 12.32 -4.74
CA LEU A 242 -31.30 12.34 -3.31
C LEU A 242 -30.11 13.26 -3.02
N VAL A 243 -29.04 13.18 -3.82
CA VAL A 243 -27.87 14.07 -3.70
C VAL A 243 -28.28 15.53 -3.81
N LYS A 244 -29.20 15.87 -4.72
CA LYS A 244 -29.71 17.23 -4.87
C LYS A 244 -30.50 17.67 -3.63
N LYS A 245 -31.44 16.86 -3.14
CA LYS A 245 -32.20 17.16 -1.92
C LYS A 245 -31.28 17.42 -0.71
N VAL A 246 -30.23 16.61 -0.54
CA VAL A 246 -29.25 16.78 0.54
C VAL A 246 -28.49 18.11 0.41
N LYS A 247 -28.08 18.49 -0.80
CA LYS A 247 -27.41 19.78 -1.05
C LYS A 247 -28.32 20.99 -0.82
N ASP A 248 -29.61 20.86 -1.10
CA ASP A 248 -30.57 21.95 -0.86
C ASP A 248 -30.77 22.21 0.65
N ILE A 249 -30.56 21.20 1.49
CA ILE A 249 -30.63 21.30 2.96
C ILE A 249 -29.29 21.77 3.55
N ILE A 250 -28.18 21.17 3.10
CA ILE A 250 -26.85 21.43 3.62
C ILE A 250 -26.21 22.61 2.88
N THR A 251 -26.38 23.79 3.45
CA THR A 251 -25.87 25.05 2.88
C THR A 251 -24.35 25.14 2.95
N VAL A 252 -23.76 25.97 2.08
CA VAL A 252 -22.32 26.25 2.07
C VAL A 252 -21.83 26.81 3.41
N ASP A 253 -22.65 27.60 4.10
CA ASP A 253 -22.31 28.16 5.41
C ASP A 253 -22.26 27.09 6.50
N MET A 254 -23.20 26.13 6.48
CA MET A 254 -23.17 24.97 7.38
C MET A 254 -21.90 24.15 7.17
N ILE A 255 -21.52 23.90 5.92
CA ILE A 255 -20.31 23.15 5.57
C ILE A 255 -19.05 23.91 5.98
N ASN A 256 -18.99 25.22 5.74
CA ASN A 256 -17.87 26.07 6.17
C ASN A 256 -17.77 26.20 7.69
N GLY A 257 -18.87 25.99 8.42
CA GLY A 257 -18.90 25.90 9.87
C GLY A 257 -18.22 24.66 10.43
N VAL A 258 -18.04 23.60 9.62
CA VAL A 258 -17.32 22.36 9.97
C VAL A 258 -15.81 22.61 9.97
N LYS A 259 -15.35 23.32 11.00
CA LYS A 259 -13.95 23.61 11.32
C LYS A 259 -13.69 23.32 12.79
N GLY A 260 -12.48 22.94 13.16
CA GLY A 260 -12.14 22.63 14.54
C GLY A 260 -10.66 22.33 14.70
N LYS A 261 -10.10 22.65 15.88
CA LYS A 261 -8.69 22.38 16.18
C LYS A 261 -8.44 20.90 16.46
N THR A 262 -9.47 20.18 16.88
CA THR A 262 -9.39 18.75 17.21
C THR A 262 -10.28 17.91 16.31
N LYS A 263 -9.89 16.64 16.09
CA LYS A 263 -10.70 15.64 15.38
C LYS A 263 -12.10 15.51 15.99
N LYS A 264 -12.18 15.60 17.32
CA LYS A 264 -13.44 15.47 18.06
C LYS A 264 -14.39 16.63 17.74
N GLU A 265 -13.91 17.87 17.79
CA GLU A 265 -14.72 19.04 17.40
C GLU A 265 -15.25 18.95 15.97
N VAL A 266 -14.39 18.56 15.02
CA VAL A 266 -14.82 18.38 13.62
C VAL A 266 -15.87 17.28 13.51
N LYS A 267 -15.65 16.14 14.19
CA LYS A 267 -16.59 15.00 14.15
C LYS A 267 -17.94 15.34 14.78
N GLU A 268 -17.96 16.07 15.89
CA GLU A 268 -19.21 16.55 16.53
C GLU A 268 -20.01 17.45 15.58
N LYS A 269 -19.35 18.34 14.85
CA LYS A 269 -20.00 19.20 13.85
C LYS A 269 -20.52 18.42 12.65
N VAL A 270 -19.79 17.40 12.20
CA VAL A 270 -20.27 16.50 11.14
C VAL A 270 -21.51 15.74 11.62
N HIS A 271 -21.49 15.19 12.83
CA HIS A 271 -22.65 14.50 13.40
C HIS A 271 -23.87 15.42 13.54
N ALA A 272 -23.69 16.68 13.95
CA ALA A 272 -24.79 17.63 13.98
C ALA A 272 -25.44 17.84 12.58
N LEU A 273 -24.64 17.83 11.51
CA LEU A 273 -25.17 17.87 10.14
C LEU A 273 -25.83 16.56 9.73
N GLU A 274 -25.30 15.41 10.15
CA GLU A 274 -25.93 14.11 9.93
C GLU A 274 -27.28 14.02 10.63
N ASP A 275 -27.39 14.49 11.88
CA ASP A 275 -28.64 14.49 12.65
C ASP A 275 -29.71 15.34 11.96
N ILE A 276 -29.35 16.52 11.45
CA ILE A 276 -30.26 17.36 10.64
C ILE A 276 -30.77 16.57 9.42
N LEU A 277 -29.90 15.84 8.73
CA LEU A 277 -30.32 15.01 7.59
C LEU A 277 -31.21 13.86 8.02
N PHE A 278 -30.86 13.15 9.10
CA PHE A 278 -31.63 12.02 9.59
C PHE A 278 -33.02 12.42 10.08
N GLU A 279 -33.16 13.58 10.72
CA GLU A 279 -34.47 14.12 11.10
C GLU A 279 -35.30 14.50 9.88
N LYS A 280 -34.69 15.19 8.90
CA LYS A 280 -35.39 15.62 7.68
C LYS A 280 -35.84 14.45 6.80
N PHE A 281 -35.08 13.36 6.78
CA PHE A 281 -35.36 12.17 5.98
C PHE A 281 -35.83 10.97 6.82
N ALA A 282 -36.31 11.19 8.05
CA ALA A 282 -36.69 10.12 8.98
C ALA A 282 -37.67 9.12 8.34
N ALA A 283 -38.70 9.59 7.63
CA ALA A 283 -39.66 8.72 6.94
C ALA A 283 -39.04 7.90 5.79
N GLU A 284 -38.06 8.43 5.06
CA GLU A 284 -37.34 7.70 4.00
C GLU A 284 -36.39 6.64 4.61
N ILE A 285 -35.85 6.91 5.80
CA ILE A 285 -34.96 6.01 6.54
C ILE A 285 -35.75 4.89 7.23
N GLU A 286 -36.85 5.21 7.92
CA GLU A 286 -37.71 4.25 8.62
C GLU A 286 -38.40 3.28 7.66
N SER A 287 -38.68 3.71 6.42
CA SER A 287 -39.20 2.82 5.38
C SER A 287 -38.13 1.95 4.71
N GLU A 288 -36.88 1.98 5.20
CA GLU A 288 -35.69 1.30 4.66
C GLU A 288 -35.41 1.58 3.17
N LYS A 289 -36.04 2.61 2.59
CA LYS A 289 -35.82 3.00 1.19
C LYS A 289 -34.39 3.50 0.97
N VAL A 290 -33.83 4.19 1.97
CA VAL A 290 -32.46 4.70 1.94
C VAL A 290 -31.79 4.45 3.29
N LYS A 291 -30.58 3.88 3.27
CA LYS A 291 -29.81 3.63 4.49
C LYS A 291 -29.20 4.93 5.03
N LYS A 292 -29.06 5.05 6.35
CA LYS A 292 -28.34 6.16 7.00
C LYS A 292 -26.92 6.35 6.44
N SER A 293 -26.23 5.25 6.16
CA SER A 293 -24.88 5.27 5.57
C SER A 293 -24.82 5.98 4.22
N THR A 294 -25.87 5.93 3.41
CA THR A 294 -25.95 6.65 2.14
C THR A 294 -25.97 8.16 2.36
N PHE A 295 -26.70 8.67 3.35
CA PHE A 295 -26.70 10.11 3.69
C PHE A 295 -25.33 10.55 4.21
N SER A 296 -24.72 9.78 5.11
CA SER A 296 -23.36 10.02 5.59
C SER A 296 -22.35 10.05 4.44
N GLU A 297 -22.46 9.15 3.45
CA GLU A 297 -21.61 9.15 2.27
C GLU A 297 -21.79 10.40 1.41
N ILE A 298 -23.03 10.82 1.15
CA ILE A 298 -23.32 12.05 0.40
C ILE A 298 -22.73 13.26 1.12
N LEU A 299 -22.96 13.39 2.43
CA LEU A 299 -22.44 14.49 3.24
C LEU A 299 -20.92 14.52 3.23
N ASN A 300 -20.26 13.37 3.41
CA ASN A 300 -18.80 13.26 3.35
C ASN A 300 -18.25 13.69 1.99
N ASN A 301 -18.89 13.28 0.88
CA ASN A 301 -18.49 13.72 -0.47
C ASN A 301 -18.67 15.24 -0.66
N ILE A 302 -19.69 15.85 -0.07
CA ILE A 302 -19.92 17.29 -0.11
C ILE A 302 -18.85 18.03 0.71
N LEU A 303 -18.56 17.56 1.93
CA LEU A 303 -17.52 18.08 2.81
C LEU A 303 -16.13 17.99 2.15
N GLU A 304 -15.80 16.84 1.55
CA GLU A 304 -14.54 16.62 0.83
C GLU A 304 -14.36 17.63 -0.30
N LYS A 305 -15.40 17.85 -1.12
CA LYS A 305 -15.36 18.83 -2.22
C LYS A 305 -15.19 20.25 -1.72
N ASN A 306 -15.90 20.64 -0.66
CA ASN A 306 -15.79 21.98 -0.10
C ASN A 306 -14.43 22.21 0.58
N MET A 307 -13.92 21.22 1.31
CA MET A 307 -12.58 21.27 1.89
C MET A 307 -11.51 21.48 0.82
N ARG A 308 -11.56 20.71 -0.28
CA ARG A 308 -10.64 20.89 -1.41
C ARG A 308 -10.74 22.30 -2.01
N LYS A 309 -11.97 22.80 -2.19
CA LYS A 309 -12.21 24.15 -2.69
C LYS A 309 -11.60 25.23 -1.79
N ASN A 310 -11.83 25.14 -0.47
CA ASN A 310 -11.27 26.11 0.49
C ASN A 310 -9.72 26.06 0.53
N ILE A 311 -9.11 24.87 0.43
CA ILE A 311 -7.65 24.76 0.36
C ILE A 311 -7.12 25.43 -0.91
N LEU A 312 -7.73 25.20 -2.06
CA LEU A 312 -7.28 25.75 -3.35
C LEU A 312 -7.50 27.27 -3.45
N GLU A 313 -8.65 27.77 -3.00
CA GLU A 313 -9.03 29.18 -3.20
C GLU A 313 -8.62 30.08 -2.05
N LYS A 314 -8.55 29.55 -0.82
CA LYS A 314 -8.35 30.34 0.41
C LYS A 314 -7.12 29.92 1.22
N SER A 315 -6.40 28.87 0.79
CA SER A 315 -5.28 28.28 1.54
C SER A 315 -5.64 27.88 2.98
N GLU A 316 -6.92 27.60 3.23
CA GLU A 316 -7.44 27.35 4.56
C GLU A 316 -7.71 25.86 4.80
N ARG A 317 -7.17 25.32 5.89
CA ARG A 317 -7.38 23.95 6.34
C ARG A 317 -8.49 23.86 7.37
N LEU A 318 -9.02 22.66 7.58
CA LEU A 318 -10.09 22.39 8.56
C LEU A 318 -9.73 22.80 10.01
N ASP A 319 -8.45 22.73 10.35
CA ASP A 319 -7.90 23.08 11.65
C ASP A 319 -7.35 24.51 11.72
N GLY A 320 -7.54 25.31 10.66
CA GLY A 320 -7.15 26.71 10.58
C GLY A 320 -5.66 26.95 10.31
N ARG A 321 -4.88 25.88 10.11
CA ARG A 321 -3.44 26.00 9.79
C ARG A 321 -3.22 26.48 8.36
N GLN A 322 -2.07 27.12 8.14
CA GLN A 322 -1.54 27.36 6.80
C GLN A 322 -1.06 26.05 6.13
N LEU A 323 -0.72 26.12 4.85
CA LEU A 323 -0.29 24.96 4.06
C LEU A 323 1.06 24.41 4.52
N ASP A 324 1.96 25.28 4.94
CA ASP A 324 3.32 25.01 5.42
C ASP A 324 3.42 24.88 6.94
N GLU A 325 2.35 25.17 7.68
CA GLU A 325 2.34 25.15 9.14
C GLU A 325 2.22 23.72 9.69
N ILE A 326 3.22 23.33 10.50
CA ILE A 326 3.25 22.06 11.24
C ILE A 326 2.44 22.14 12.53
N ARG A 327 1.88 21.00 12.97
CA ARG A 327 1.20 20.91 14.28
C ARG A 327 2.21 21.08 15.43
N PRO A 328 1.77 21.53 16.62
CA PRO A 328 2.62 21.57 17.81
C PRO A 328 3.29 20.22 18.10
N ILE A 329 4.56 20.26 18.49
CA ILE A 329 5.37 19.07 18.80
C ILE A 329 5.71 19.08 20.28
N ASN A 330 5.46 17.97 20.97
CA ASN A 330 5.92 17.70 22.32
C ASN A 330 6.76 16.43 22.32
N ILE A 331 7.87 16.44 23.05
CA ILE A 331 8.78 15.31 23.17
C ILE A 331 9.00 15.04 24.66
N PHE A 332 8.84 13.79 25.06
CA PHE A 332 9.13 13.33 26.42
C PHE A 332 10.08 12.16 26.34
N LEU A 333 11.11 12.17 27.18
CA LEU A 333 12.14 11.13 27.25
C LEU A 333 12.03 10.39 28.59
N ASP A 334 12.54 9.16 28.64
CA ASP A 334 12.66 8.35 29.87
C ASP A 334 11.33 8.19 30.63
N VAL A 335 10.25 8.00 29.88
CA VAL A 335 8.88 7.94 30.41
C VAL A 335 8.56 6.62 31.12
N LEU A 336 9.35 5.56 30.88
CA LEU A 336 9.19 4.24 31.50
C LEU A 336 10.40 3.89 32.38
N PRO A 337 10.20 3.40 33.62
CA PRO A 337 11.28 3.23 34.60
C PRO A 337 12.16 1.99 34.40
N ARG A 338 11.75 1.03 33.57
CA ARG A 338 12.40 -0.30 33.47
C ARG A 338 12.89 -0.66 32.06
N THR A 339 12.49 0.11 31.05
CA THR A 339 12.91 -0.15 29.66
C THR A 339 14.31 0.42 29.44
N HIS A 340 15.07 -0.11 28.48
CA HIS A 340 16.40 0.42 28.18
C HIS A 340 16.35 1.85 27.64
N GLY A 341 15.31 2.16 26.84
CA GLY A 341 14.99 3.52 26.43
C GLY A 341 13.50 3.67 26.19
N SER A 342 12.96 4.87 26.37
CA SER A 342 11.57 5.18 26.03
C SER A 342 11.41 6.65 25.68
N ALA A 343 10.57 6.95 24.68
CA ALA A 343 10.24 8.31 24.30
C ALA A 343 8.78 8.41 23.84
N ILE A 344 8.13 9.52 24.16
CA ILE A 344 6.85 9.91 23.56
C ILE A 344 7.14 11.04 22.58
N PHE A 345 6.80 10.81 21.31
CA PHE A 345 6.74 11.84 20.30
C PHE A 345 5.27 12.17 20.02
N GLN A 346 4.89 13.42 20.26
CA GLN A 346 3.54 13.91 19.99
C GLN A 346 3.60 15.04 18.96
N ARG A 347 2.85 14.89 17.87
CA ARG A 347 2.61 15.91 16.86
C ARG A 347 1.12 16.20 16.75
N GLY A 348 0.67 17.25 17.43
CA GLY A 348 -0.74 17.58 17.61
C GLY A 348 -1.51 16.44 18.29
N GLU A 349 -2.42 15.81 17.54
CA GLU A 349 -3.23 14.68 18.03
C GLU A 349 -2.69 13.30 17.64
N THR A 350 -1.50 13.23 17.05
CA THR A 350 -0.82 11.97 16.79
C THR A 350 0.29 11.77 17.79
N THR A 351 0.29 10.63 18.47
CA THR A 351 1.20 10.32 19.57
C THR A 351 1.71 8.90 19.42
N ALA A 352 3.04 8.76 19.38
CA ALA A 352 3.73 7.48 19.40
C ALA A 352 4.57 7.39 20.69
N LEU A 353 4.40 6.30 21.42
CA LEU A 353 5.29 5.89 22.50
C LEU A 353 6.24 4.83 21.91
N THR A 354 7.51 5.18 21.73
CA THR A 354 8.52 4.24 21.24
C THR A 354 9.37 3.75 22.40
N ILE A 355 9.53 2.42 22.47
CA ILE A 355 10.29 1.73 23.51
C ILE A 355 11.47 1.03 22.85
N THR A 356 12.66 1.22 23.40
CA THR A 356 13.89 0.59 22.94
C THR A 356 14.31 -0.51 23.89
N THR A 357 14.66 -1.68 23.33
CA THR A 357 15.22 -2.82 24.04
C THR A 357 16.52 -3.25 23.35
N LEU A 358 17.61 -3.31 24.11
CA LEU A 358 18.89 -3.85 23.67
C LEU A 358 19.02 -5.32 24.06
N GLY A 359 19.60 -6.12 23.17
CA GLY A 359 19.92 -7.53 23.35
C GLY A 359 21.33 -7.84 22.84
N GLY A 360 21.82 -9.03 23.18
CA GLY A 360 23.10 -9.51 22.65
C GLY A 360 23.01 -9.88 21.16
N PRO A 361 24.14 -10.17 20.50
CA PRO A 361 24.13 -10.61 19.10
C PRO A 361 23.29 -11.87 18.84
N GLY A 362 23.13 -12.73 19.85
CA GLY A 362 22.30 -13.93 19.77
C GLY A 362 20.79 -13.67 19.72
N ASP A 363 20.35 -12.45 20.06
CA ASP A 363 18.94 -12.04 20.00
C ASP A 363 18.53 -11.54 18.61
N ALA A 364 19.47 -11.45 17.66
CA ALA A 364 19.20 -11.01 16.31
C ALA A 364 18.22 -11.96 15.60
N GLN A 365 17.28 -11.39 14.85
CA GLN A 365 16.24 -12.16 14.20
C GLN A 365 16.76 -12.78 12.90
N ILE A 366 16.74 -14.10 12.81
CA ILE A 366 17.03 -14.84 11.58
C ILE A 366 15.75 -14.89 10.74
N ILE A 367 15.82 -14.34 9.54
CA ILE A 367 14.76 -14.39 8.53
C ILE A 367 15.06 -15.55 7.58
N ASP A 368 14.28 -16.62 7.72
CA ASP A 368 14.32 -17.82 6.88
C ASP A 368 13.04 -17.86 6.01
N THR A 369 13.11 -17.26 4.83
CA THR A 369 12.05 -17.24 3.82
C THR A 369 12.54 -17.81 2.50
N MET A 370 11.72 -17.73 1.44
CA MET A 370 12.16 -18.09 0.08
C MET A 370 13.39 -17.27 -0.34
N ASP A 371 13.47 -16.01 0.11
CA ASP A 371 14.54 -15.07 -0.26
C ASP A 371 15.87 -15.45 0.43
N ARG A 372 16.91 -14.62 0.27
CA ARG A 372 18.20 -14.74 0.93
C ARG A 372 18.03 -14.72 2.45
N ASP A 373 18.76 -15.59 3.13
CA ASP A 373 18.77 -15.63 4.58
C ASP A 373 19.37 -14.30 5.08
N LYS A 374 18.60 -13.56 5.89
CA LYS A 374 19.04 -12.29 6.46
C LYS A 374 18.96 -12.35 7.97
N THR A 375 19.93 -11.72 8.63
CA THR A 375 19.91 -11.52 10.08
C THR A 375 19.62 -10.05 10.35
N LYS A 376 18.49 -9.76 10.99
CA LYS A 376 18.13 -8.41 11.41
C LYS A 376 18.69 -8.14 12.80
N ARG A 377 19.67 -7.24 12.89
CA ARG A 377 20.14 -6.68 14.18
C ARG A 377 19.25 -5.55 14.68
N TYR A 378 18.48 -4.92 13.80
CA TYR A 378 17.51 -3.87 14.13
C TYR A 378 16.13 -4.33 13.68
N MET A 379 15.18 -4.30 14.60
CA MET A 379 13.78 -4.68 14.36
C MET A 379 12.90 -3.55 14.86
N HIS A 380 12.00 -3.07 14.00
CA HIS A 380 11.03 -2.04 14.39
C HIS A 380 9.60 -2.54 14.24
N HIS A 381 8.93 -2.80 15.35
CA HIS A 381 7.52 -3.18 15.35
C HIS A 381 6.64 -1.95 15.60
N TYR A 382 5.56 -1.85 14.83
CA TYR A 382 4.59 -0.78 14.92
C TYR A 382 3.25 -1.37 15.35
N HIS A 383 2.71 -0.91 16.49
CA HIS A 383 1.45 -1.38 17.05
C HIS A 383 0.39 -0.28 16.95
N PHE A 384 -0.74 -0.61 16.33
CA PHE A 384 -1.85 0.31 16.07
C PHE A 384 -3.16 -0.19 16.69
N PRO A 385 -3.28 -0.09 18.02
CA PRO A 385 -4.45 -0.57 18.73
C PRO A 385 -5.69 0.28 18.41
N PRO A 386 -6.90 -0.27 18.51
CA PRO A 386 -8.13 0.40 18.09
C PRO A 386 -8.47 1.64 18.94
N TYR A 387 -7.99 1.69 20.19
CA TYR A 387 -8.14 2.88 21.03
C TYR A 387 -7.42 4.11 20.44
N ALA A 388 -6.39 3.93 19.62
CA ALA A 388 -5.65 5.03 19.00
C ALA A 388 -6.54 5.91 18.09
N THR A 389 -7.59 5.33 17.52
CA THR A 389 -8.60 6.04 16.73
C THR A 389 -9.95 6.18 17.44
N GLY A 390 -10.08 5.66 18.66
CA GLY A 390 -11.31 5.62 19.43
C GLY A 390 -12.32 4.58 18.91
N GLU A 391 -11.83 3.52 18.27
CA GLU A 391 -12.66 2.43 17.74
C GLU A 391 -12.63 1.21 18.66
N ILE A 392 -13.59 0.29 18.47
CA ILE A 392 -13.64 -0.99 19.17
C ILE A 392 -13.44 -2.10 18.13
N LYS A 393 -12.38 -2.88 18.27
CA LYS A 393 -12.06 -4.03 17.41
C LYS A 393 -11.44 -5.14 18.24
N MET A 394 -11.63 -6.38 17.81
CA MET A 394 -10.92 -7.51 18.41
C MET A 394 -9.41 -7.38 18.14
N LEU A 395 -8.60 -7.53 19.19
CA LEU A 395 -7.16 -7.61 19.04
C LEU A 395 -6.82 -8.97 18.41
N ARG A 396 -6.37 -8.92 17.16
CA ARG A 396 -5.72 -10.04 16.47
C ARG A 396 -4.22 -9.74 16.42
N GLY A 397 -3.44 -10.68 15.90
CA GLY A 397 -2.03 -10.39 15.57
C GLY A 397 -1.90 -9.21 14.60
N PRO A 398 -0.67 -8.72 14.37
CA PRO A 398 -0.43 -7.50 13.61
C PRO A 398 -1.05 -7.57 12.21
N GLY A 399 -1.78 -6.52 11.84
CA GLY A 399 -2.38 -6.38 10.53
C GLY A 399 -1.37 -5.98 9.46
N ARG A 400 -1.74 -6.14 8.19
CA ARG A 400 -0.88 -5.79 7.04
C ARG A 400 -0.41 -4.33 7.07
N ARG A 401 -1.24 -3.41 7.57
CA ARG A 401 -0.91 -1.99 7.68
C ARG A 401 0.15 -1.72 8.74
N GLU A 402 0.07 -2.40 9.87
CA GLU A 402 1.03 -2.27 10.98
C GLU A 402 2.41 -2.76 10.55
N ILE A 403 2.48 -3.93 9.91
CA ILE A 403 3.72 -4.47 9.34
C ILE A 403 4.32 -3.49 8.32
N GLY A 404 3.49 -2.94 7.43
CA GLY A 404 3.95 -1.96 6.45
C GLY A 404 4.47 -0.65 7.05
N HIS A 405 3.85 -0.15 8.12
CA HIS A 405 4.34 1.07 8.80
C HIS A 405 5.58 0.78 9.65
N GLY A 406 5.70 -0.41 10.24
CA GLY A 406 6.89 -0.86 10.95
C GLY A 406 8.10 -0.91 10.02
N ASP A 407 7.97 -1.58 8.88
CA ASP A 407 9.02 -1.67 7.86
C ASP A 407 9.40 -0.28 7.30
N LEU A 408 8.42 0.62 7.09
CA LEU A 408 8.70 2.01 6.68
C LEU A 408 9.57 2.75 7.72
N ALA A 409 9.21 2.65 9.01
CA ALA A 409 9.99 3.27 10.08
C ALA A 409 11.36 2.60 10.25
N GLU A 410 11.43 1.27 10.05
CA GLU A 410 12.67 0.50 10.10
C GLU A 410 13.66 1.02 9.04
N ARG A 411 13.22 1.07 7.78
CA ARG A 411 14.02 1.53 6.63
C ARG A 411 14.50 2.96 6.78
N ALA A 412 13.66 3.84 7.34
CA ALA A 412 14.03 5.24 7.57
C ALA A 412 15.14 5.40 8.62
N LEU A 413 15.21 4.50 9.59
CA LEU A 413 16.15 4.60 10.72
C LEU A 413 17.44 3.80 10.53
N ILE A 414 17.44 2.75 9.70
CA ILE A 414 18.64 1.93 9.40
C ILE A 414 19.87 2.78 9.05
N PRO A 415 19.79 3.80 8.16
CA PRO A 415 20.96 4.61 7.81
C PRO A 415 21.53 5.40 8.98
N MET A 416 20.72 5.67 10.01
CA MET A 416 21.11 6.43 11.19
C MET A 416 21.73 5.56 12.29
N LEU A 417 21.74 4.23 12.12
CA LEU A 417 22.26 3.32 13.13
C LEU A 417 23.80 3.30 13.13
N PRO A 418 24.45 3.28 14.30
CA PRO A 418 25.90 3.08 14.39
C PRO A 418 26.30 1.75 13.76
N SER A 419 27.54 1.65 13.28
CA SER A 419 28.05 0.41 12.69
C SER A 419 27.99 -0.77 13.68
N GLN A 420 28.02 -2.00 13.17
CA GLN A 420 28.05 -3.18 14.05
C GLN A 420 29.33 -3.26 14.88
N GLU A 421 30.44 -2.71 14.36
CA GLU A 421 31.73 -2.67 15.07
C GLU A 421 31.68 -1.70 16.27
N GLU A 422 31.05 -0.54 16.10
CA GLU A 422 30.90 0.47 17.16
C GLU A 422 29.80 0.10 18.16
N PHE A 423 28.74 -0.57 17.70
CA PHE A 423 27.59 -0.92 18.53
C PHE A 423 27.11 -2.35 18.23
N PRO A 424 27.74 -3.37 18.84
CA PRO A 424 27.49 -4.79 18.58
C PRO A 424 26.27 -5.33 19.34
N TYR A 425 25.18 -4.55 19.38
CA TYR A 425 23.93 -4.92 20.04
C TYR A 425 22.82 -5.16 19.04
N THR A 426 21.93 -6.08 19.40
CA THR A 426 20.63 -6.21 18.77
C THR A 426 19.71 -5.14 19.35
N MET A 427 19.00 -4.43 18.47
CA MET A 427 18.09 -3.34 18.81
C MET A 427 16.66 -3.72 18.42
N TRP A 428 15.80 -3.85 19.41
CA TRP A 428 14.38 -4.07 19.20
C TRP A 428 13.59 -2.85 19.66
N LEU A 429 12.93 -2.19 18.71
CA LEU A 429 12.10 -1.02 18.96
C LEU A 429 10.63 -1.37 18.73
N VAL A 430 9.78 -0.90 19.63
CA VAL A 430 8.32 -1.04 19.52
C VAL A 430 7.70 0.34 19.62
N SER A 431 6.99 0.76 18.56
CA SER A 431 6.22 1.99 18.53
C SER A 431 4.74 1.71 18.79
N GLU A 432 4.29 2.04 19.99
CA GLU A 432 2.90 1.97 20.43
C GLU A 432 2.17 3.27 20.08
N ILE A 433 1.20 3.20 19.17
CA ILE A 433 0.44 4.39 18.78
C ILE A 433 -0.67 4.65 19.79
N VAL A 434 -0.52 5.72 20.54
CA VAL A 434 -1.45 6.10 21.62
C VAL A 434 -2.66 6.85 21.09
N LYS A 435 -2.44 7.73 20.10
CA LYS A 435 -3.47 8.55 19.46
C LYS A 435 -3.09 8.78 18.00
N CYS A 436 -4.05 8.74 17.08
CA CYS A 436 -3.78 8.93 15.65
C CYS A 436 -4.81 9.84 14.96
N ASN A 437 -4.31 10.94 14.42
CA ASN A 437 -5.07 11.85 13.56
C ASN A 437 -4.23 12.25 12.32
N GLY A 438 -3.70 11.24 11.63
CA GLY A 438 -2.77 11.39 10.50
C GLY A 438 -1.31 11.27 10.90
N SER A 439 -0.44 10.86 9.98
CA SER A 439 1.01 10.79 10.26
C SER A 439 1.52 12.13 10.70
#